data_AF-A0A5A7N1V2-F1
#
_entry.id   AF-A0A5A7N1V2-F1
#
_cell.length_a   1.000
_cell.length_b   1.000
_cell.length_c   1.000
_cell.angle_alpha   90.00
_cell.angle_beta   90.00
_cell.angle_gamma   90.00
#
_symmetry.space_group_name_H-M   'P 1'
#
loop_
_entity.id
_entity.type
_entity.pdbx_description
1 polymer ?
#
loop_
_entity_poly.entity_id
_entity_poly.type
_entity_poly.pdbx_seq_one_letter_code
_entity_poly.pdbx_strand_id
1 'polypeptide(L)'
;MGDAWLYIVDAMDREVWNGVLRRGERWTPPSGATGLRLMTSNAGALRILVDGKEIESLGKSGDVVRDISLNPDRLKKREKLAMR
;
A
#
# COMPACT_ATOMS: atom_id res chain seq x y z
N MET A 1 2.76 -0.48 15.52
CA MET A 1 2.52 0.75 14.72
C MET A 1 3.75 1.63 14.78
N GLY A 2 4.40 1.84 13.65
CA GLY A 2 5.62 2.62 13.50
C GLY A 2 5.63 3.32 12.14
N ASP A 3 6.79 3.77 11.70
CA ASP A 3 6.94 4.38 10.37
C ASP A 3 7.12 3.29 9.31
N ALA A 4 6.73 3.60 8.08
CA ALA A 4 6.91 2.73 6.93
C ALA A 4 7.54 3.53 5.79
N TRP A 5 8.57 2.97 5.15
CA TRP A 5 9.03 3.53 3.89
C TRP A 5 8.17 2.98 2.76
N LEU A 6 7.70 3.83 1.86
CA LEU A 6 6.99 3.44 0.65
C LEU A 6 7.76 3.89 -0.58
N TYR A 7 7.65 3.08 -1.61
CA TYR A 7 8.03 3.40 -2.96
C TYR A 7 6.87 3.03 -3.87
N ILE A 8 6.33 4.03 -4.57
CA ILE A 8 5.14 3.91 -5.41
C ILE A 8 5.51 4.33 -6.81
N VAL A 9 5.22 3.46 -7.76
CA VAL A 9 5.41 3.71 -9.19
C VAL A 9 4.10 3.58 -9.94
N ASP A 10 4.03 4.21 -11.12
CA ASP A 10 2.91 4.03 -12.04
C ASP A 10 3.06 2.80 -12.94
N ALA A 11 2.12 2.64 -13.88
CA ALA A 11 2.13 1.55 -14.85
C ALA A 11 3.34 1.55 -15.79
N MET A 12 4.08 2.65 -15.89
CA MET A 12 5.29 2.80 -16.70
C MET A 12 6.57 2.83 -15.86
N ASP A 13 6.51 2.32 -14.62
CA ASP A 13 7.62 2.29 -13.67
C ASP A 13 8.16 3.68 -13.28
N ARG A 14 7.39 4.75 -13.49
CA ARG A 14 7.79 6.09 -13.09
C ARG A 14 7.47 6.31 -11.62
N GLU A 15 8.42 6.90 -10.89
CA GLU A 15 8.24 7.23 -9.48
C GLU A 15 7.07 8.22 -9.31
N VAL A 16 6.12 7.84 -8.47
CA VAL A 16 5.00 8.69 -8.03
C VAL A 16 5.25 9.20 -6.61
N TRP A 17 5.83 8.35 -5.75
CA TRP A 17 6.19 8.73 -4.39
C TRP A 17 7.30 7.82 -3.83
N ASN A 18 8.23 8.41 -3.10
CA ASN A 18 9.33 7.70 -2.44
C ASN A 18 9.70 8.40 -1.14
N GLY A 19 9.49 7.74 0.00
CA GLY A 19 9.75 8.37 1.28
C GLY A 19 9.28 7.56 2.48
N VAL A 20 9.44 8.14 3.66
CA VAL A 20 8.93 7.58 4.91
C VAL A 20 7.58 8.19 5.19
N LEU A 21 6.55 7.35 5.31
CA LEU A 21 5.23 7.71 5.80
C LEU A 21 5.26 7.53 7.32
N ARG A 22 5.23 8.64 8.06
CA ARG A 22 5.29 8.59 9.51
C ARG A 22 3.94 8.22 10.10
N ARG A 23 3.98 7.68 11.32
CA ARG A 23 2.74 7.40 12.06
C ARG A 23 1.84 8.64 12.15
N GLY A 24 0.61 8.49 11.67
CA GLY A 24 -0.41 9.55 11.67
C GLY A 24 -0.48 10.34 10.37
N GLU A 25 0.53 10.24 9.51
CA GLU A 25 0.47 10.79 8.16
C GLU A 25 -0.42 9.91 7.27
N ARG A 26 -0.93 10.53 6.20
CA ARG A 26 -1.72 9.86 5.19
C ARG A 26 -1.19 10.22 3.82
N TRP A 27 -1.20 9.24 2.94
CA TRP A 27 -0.97 9.43 1.52
C TRP A 27 -2.20 8.96 0.76
N THR A 28 -2.63 9.74 -0.22
CA THR A 28 -3.74 9.41 -1.11
C THR A 28 -3.24 9.41 -2.56
N PRO A 29 -3.64 8.43 -3.39
CA PRO A 29 -3.29 8.42 -4.81
C PRO A 29 -3.66 9.74 -5.52
N PRO A 30 -2.80 10.27 -6.41
CA PRO A 30 -3.17 11.41 -7.25
C PRO A 30 -4.39 11.10 -8.12
N SER A 31 -5.23 12.11 -8.37
CA SER A 31 -6.39 11.98 -9.25
C SER A 31 -5.98 11.50 -10.65
N GLY A 32 -6.67 10.47 -11.15
CA GLY A 32 -6.41 9.91 -12.48
C GLY A 32 -5.18 8.98 -12.56
N ALA A 33 -4.44 8.78 -11.46
CA ALA A 33 -3.37 7.79 -11.44
C ALA A 33 -3.94 6.37 -11.58
N THR A 34 -3.36 5.58 -12.48
CA THR A 34 -3.78 4.20 -12.74
C THR A 34 -2.58 3.26 -12.75
N GLY A 35 -2.84 1.98 -12.48
CA GLY A 35 -1.79 0.95 -12.48
C GLY A 35 -0.70 1.14 -11.42
N LEU A 36 -1.00 1.89 -10.36
CA LEU A 36 -0.05 2.13 -9.27
C LEU A 36 0.36 0.82 -8.59
N ARG A 37 1.65 0.72 -8.28
CA ARG A 37 2.23 -0.40 -7.55
C ARG A 37 3.07 0.11 -6.38
N LEU A 38 2.91 -0.57 -5.25
CA LEU A 38 3.54 -0.27 -3.98
C LEU A 38 4.63 -1.29 -3.67
N MET A 39 5.76 -0.77 -3.23
CA MET A 39 6.71 -1.46 -2.37
C MET A 39 6.78 -0.75 -1.03
N THR A 40 6.86 -1.51 0.06
CA THR A 40 7.08 -0.94 1.38
C THR A 40 7.99 -1.82 2.21
N SER A 41 8.84 -1.19 3.03
CA SER A 41 9.47 -1.84 4.16
C SER A 41 8.65 -1.49 5.41
N ASN A 42 8.38 -2.51 6.23
CA ASN A 42 7.47 -2.45 7.38
C ASN A 42 5.98 -2.48 7.01
N ALA A 43 5.58 -3.48 6.22
CA ALA A 43 4.20 -3.68 5.77
C ALA A 43 3.17 -3.69 6.92
N GLY A 44 3.52 -4.27 8.08
CA GLY A 44 2.66 -4.32 9.26
C GLY A 44 2.44 -2.97 9.96
N ALA A 45 3.20 -1.93 9.60
CA ALA A 45 2.96 -0.58 10.09
C ALA A 45 1.92 0.20 9.26
N LEU A 46 1.52 -0.32 8.10
CA LEU A 46 0.55 0.34 7.23
C LEU A 46 -0.88 -0.08 7.50
N ARG A 47 -1.76 0.93 7.51
CA ARG A 47 -3.20 0.77 7.39
C ARG A 47 -3.60 1.25 6.00
N ILE A 48 -4.28 0.38 5.26
CA ILE A 48 -4.76 0.71 3.92
C ILE A 48 -6.29 0.73 3.97
N LEU A 49 -6.87 1.84 3.53
CA LEU A 49 -8.31 2.00 3.43
C LEU A 49 -8.70 2.01 1.96
N VAL A 50 -9.72 1.23 1.62
CA VAL A 50 -10.35 1.22 0.30
C VAL A 50 -11.83 1.53 0.52
N ASP A 51 -12.31 2.61 -0.10
CA ASP A 51 -13.67 3.13 0.11
C ASP A 51 -14.04 3.32 1.59
N GLY A 52 -13.07 3.78 2.40
CA GLY A 52 -13.24 4.01 3.83
C GLY A 52 -13.17 2.74 4.70
N LYS A 53 -13.12 1.54 4.11
CA LYS A 53 -12.94 0.28 4.84
C LYS A 53 -11.46 -0.10 4.87
N GLU A 54 -10.95 -0.39 6.06
CA GLU A 54 -9.61 -0.95 6.21
C GLU A 54 -9.56 -2.39 5.68
N ILE A 55 -8.53 -2.69 4.88
CA ILE A 55 -8.23 -4.06 4.43
C ILE A 55 -7.27 -4.74 5.40
N GLU A 56 -7.11 -6.04 5.27
CA GLU A 56 -6.09 -6.77 6.00
C GLU A 56 -4.68 -6.23 5.73
N SER A 57 -3.82 -6.35 6.74
CA SER A 57 -2.45 -5.88 6.65
C SER A 57 -1.70 -6.55 5.50
N LEU A 58 -0.83 -5.80 4.84
CA LEU A 58 -0.05 -6.34 3.73
C LEU A 58 1.00 -7.37 4.19
N GLY A 59 1.39 -7.36 5.47
CA GLY A 59 2.36 -8.26 6.06
C GLY A 59 2.57 -7.97 7.55
N LYS A 60 3.60 -8.55 8.16
CA LYS A 60 3.96 -8.30 9.56
C LYS A 60 4.83 -7.05 9.70
N SER A 61 5.03 -6.61 10.95
CA SER A 61 6.00 -5.54 11.24
C SER A 61 7.40 -5.94 10.78
N GLY A 62 8.07 -5.06 10.05
CA GLY A 62 9.38 -5.28 9.46
C GLY A 62 9.38 -5.97 8.09
N ASP A 63 8.27 -6.59 7.68
CA ASP A 63 8.20 -7.26 6.39
C ASP A 63 8.37 -6.27 5.24
N VAL A 64 9.12 -6.71 4.23
CA VAL A 64 9.21 -6.01 2.95
C VAL A 64 8.26 -6.68 1.97
N VAL A 65 7.29 -5.92 1.46
CA VAL A 65 6.39 -6.37 0.39
C VAL A 65 6.63 -5.54 -0.85
N ARG A 66 6.54 -6.18 -2.02
CA ARG A 66 6.86 -5.58 -3.32
C ARG A 66 5.73 -5.87 -4.30
N ASP A 67 5.64 -5.04 -5.32
CA ASP A 67 4.73 -5.23 -6.46
C ASP A 67 3.24 -5.32 -6.07
N ILE A 68 2.86 -4.66 -4.98
CA ILE A 68 1.46 -4.65 -4.54
C ILE A 68 0.68 -3.67 -5.39
N SER A 69 -0.22 -4.19 -6.23
CA SER A 69 -1.15 -3.33 -6.98
C SER A 69 -2.05 -2.56 -6.02
N LEU A 70 -2.09 -1.24 -6.18
CA LEU A 70 -3.00 -0.34 -5.44
C LEU A 70 -4.38 -0.22 -6.12
N ASN A 71 -4.70 -1.11 -7.07
CA ASN A 71 -6.04 -1.20 -7.62
C ASN A 71 -7.04 -1.63 -6.52
N PRO A 72 -8.14 -0.87 -6.30
CA PRO A 72 -9.11 -1.13 -5.23
C PRO A 72 -9.66 -2.58 -5.23
N ASP A 73 -10.01 -3.12 -6.39
CA ASP A 73 -10.61 -4.45 -6.49
C ASP A 73 -9.59 -5.56 -6.19
N ARG A 74 -8.33 -5.37 -6.59
CA ARG A 74 -7.25 -6.31 -6.27
C ARG A 74 -6.95 -6.33 -4.76
N LEU A 75 -6.92 -5.16 -4.14
CA LEU A 75 -6.74 -5.02 -2.69
C LEU A 75 -7.87 -5.71 -1.92
N LYS A 76 -9.13 -5.48 -2.28
CA LYS A 76 -10.30 -6.17 -1.68
C LYS A 76 -10.29 -7.68 -1.92
N LYS A 77 -9.77 -8.17 -3.05
CA LYS A 77 -9.65 -9.63 -3.29
C LYS A 77 -8.57 -10.27 -2.42
N ARG A 78 -7.48 -9.54 -2.11
CA ARG A 78 -6.41 -10.03 -1.23
C ARG A 78 -6.92 -10.27 0.20
N GLU A 79 -7.78 -9.40 0.72
CA GLU A 79 -8.54 -9.62 1.98
C GLU A 79 -9.21 -10.99 1.97
N LYS A 80 -9.94 -11.33 0.89
CA LYS A 80 -10.65 -12.61 0.80
C LYS A 80 -9.75 -13.85 0.72
N LEU A 81 -8.48 -13.70 0.32
CA LEU A 81 -7.56 -14.83 0.16
C LEU A 81 -6.81 -15.16 1.45
N ALA A 82 -6.55 -14.16 2.30
CA ALA A 82 -5.91 -14.34 3.60
C ALA A 82 -6.89 -14.75 4.72
N MET A 83 -8.19 -14.64 4.48
CA MET A 83 -9.26 -15.22 5.31
C MET A 83 -9.52 -16.73 5.10
N ARG A 84 -8.71 -17.41 4.28
CA ARG A 84 -8.80 -18.87 4.04
C ARG A 84 -7.69 -19.60 4.77
#